data_AF-A0A661B3B6-F1
#
_entry.id   AF-A0A661B3B6-F1
#
_cell.length_a   1.000
_cell.length_b   1.000
_cell.length_c   1.000
_cell.angle_alpha   90.00
_cell.angle_beta   90.00
_cell.angle_gamma   90.00
#
_symmetry.space_group_name_H-M   'P 1'
#
loop_
_entity.id
_entity.type
_entity.pdbx_description
1 polymer ?
#
loop_
_entity_poly.entity_id
_entity_poly.type
_entity_poly.pdbx_seq_one_letter_code
_entity_poly.pdbx_strand_id
1 'polypeptide(L)'
;MRNVDTEKSIRQIIRSSVEGFADGFEARHVGEADDPNGTINMKIHNIFIAALGEDIQYYTALVRSFDSSLGNMLEGMAINIAKLFYDVHQSVEGPLSPEQTNIIAELLEGYKNRNNPL
;
A
#
# COMPACT_ATOMS: atom_id res chain seq x y z
N MET A 1 -6.92 -35.15 7.31
CA MET A 1 -7.38 -33.79 6.97
C MET A 1 -7.35 -32.95 8.25
N ARG A 2 -6.46 -31.96 8.37
CA ARG A 2 -6.26 -31.08 9.56
C ARG A 2 -7.23 -29.88 9.58
N ASN A 3 -8.47 -30.05 9.12
CA ASN A 3 -9.35 -28.91 8.79
C ASN A 3 -9.68 -27.99 9.97
N VAL A 4 -9.86 -28.53 11.17
CA VAL A 4 -10.24 -27.74 12.35
C VAL A 4 -9.08 -26.84 12.82
N ASP A 5 -7.85 -27.34 12.79
CA ASP A 5 -6.65 -26.54 13.16
C ASP A 5 -6.37 -25.44 12.14
N THR A 6 -6.62 -25.71 10.86
CA THR A 6 -6.44 -24.72 9.79
C THR A 6 -7.46 -23.59 9.89
N GLU A 7 -8.75 -23.87 10.10
CA GLU A 7 -9.77 -22.81 10.27
C GLU A 7 -9.44 -21.93 11.47
N LYS A 8 -9.07 -22.54 12.61
CA LYS A 8 -8.68 -21.80 13.82
C LYS A 8 -7.48 -20.90 13.57
N SER A 9 -6.48 -21.40 12.84
CA SER A 9 -5.29 -20.63 12.47
C SER A 9 -5.66 -19.43 11.57
N ILE A 10 -6.51 -19.64 10.56
CA ILE A 10 -6.99 -18.55 9.69
C ILE A 10 -7.73 -17.48 10.49
N ARG A 11 -8.66 -17.89 11.37
CA ARG A 11 -9.40 -16.93 12.22
C ARG A 11 -8.47 -16.13 13.11
N GLN A 12 -7.44 -16.76 13.65
CA GLN A 12 -6.46 -16.08 14.49
C GLN A 12 -5.63 -15.07 13.70
N ILE A 13 -5.21 -15.41 12.47
CA ILE A 13 -4.53 -14.47 11.56
C ILE A 13 -5.43 -13.27 11.24
N ILE A 14 -6.69 -13.52 10.86
CA ILE A 14 -7.63 -12.43 10.54
C ILE A 14 -7.81 -11.51 11.75
N ARG A 15 -8.04 -12.10 12.93
CA ARG A 15 -8.23 -11.33 14.15
C ARG A 15 -7.02 -10.45 14.46
N SER A 16 -5.82 -11.03 14.49
CA SER A 16 -4.61 -10.27 14.84
C SER A 16 -4.27 -9.20 13.80
N SER A 17 -4.51 -9.46 12.51
CA SER A 17 -4.33 -8.47 11.44
C SER A 17 -5.28 -7.28 11.58
N VAL A 18 -6.56 -7.53 11.89
CA VAL A 18 -7.57 -6.46 12.06
C VAL A 18 -7.34 -5.67 13.35
N GLU A 19 -7.11 -6.34 14.48
CA GLU A 19 -6.84 -5.68 15.77
C GLU A 19 -5.55 -4.85 15.67
N GLY A 20 -4.46 -5.43 15.14
CA GLY A 20 -3.19 -4.72 14.98
C GLY A 20 -3.26 -3.55 14.00
N PHE A 21 -4.10 -3.63 12.96
CA PHE A 21 -4.36 -2.50 12.08
C PHE A 21 -5.10 -1.37 12.81
N ALA A 22 -6.18 -1.68 13.53
CA ALA A 22 -6.95 -0.67 14.26
C ALA A 22 -6.06 0.07 15.27
N ASP A 23 -5.35 -0.68 16.12
CA ASP A 23 -4.45 -0.12 17.13
C ASP A 23 -3.32 0.70 16.51
N GLY A 24 -2.67 0.16 15.48
CA GLY A 24 -1.56 0.83 14.80
C GLY A 24 -2.00 2.05 14.00
N PHE A 25 -3.19 2.02 13.41
CA PHE A 25 -3.75 3.15 12.67
C PHE A 25 -4.09 4.29 13.63
N GLU A 26 -4.79 4.02 14.73
CA GLU A 26 -5.09 5.03 15.75
C GLU A 26 -3.81 5.60 16.37
N ALA A 27 -2.92 4.75 16.89
CA ALA A 27 -1.71 5.17 17.59
C ALA A 27 -0.81 6.07 16.72
N ARG A 28 -0.69 5.75 15.42
CA ARG A 28 0.06 6.58 14.47
C ARG A 28 -0.54 7.97 14.33
N HIS A 29 -1.84 8.05 14.04
CA HIS A 29 -2.48 9.34 13.74
C HIS A 29 -2.62 10.22 15.00
N VAL A 30 -2.86 9.61 16.15
CA VAL A 30 -2.86 10.33 17.44
C VAL A 30 -1.44 10.79 17.81
N GLY A 31 -0.43 9.94 17.62
CA GLY A 31 0.96 10.27 17.95
C GLY A 31 1.58 11.33 17.01
N GLU A 32 1.11 11.42 15.77
CA GLU A 32 1.60 12.35 14.75
C GLU A 32 0.70 13.61 14.62
N ALA A 33 -0.30 13.79 15.47
CA ALA A 33 -1.28 14.87 15.34
C ALA A 33 -0.63 16.27 15.27
N ASP A 34 0.43 16.47 16.07
CA ASP A 34 1.18 17.73 16.14
C ASP A 34 2.47 17.71 15.31
N ASP A 35 2.76 16.64 14.57
CA ASP A 35 3.96 16.54 13.73
C ASP A 35 3.70 17.19 12.36
N PRO A 36 4.39 18.31 12.00
CA PRO A 36 4.24 18.92 10.69
C PRO A 36 4.61 18.00 9.51
N ASN A 37 5.43 16.97 9.75
CA ASN A 37 5.78 15.93 8.78
C ASN A 37 5.03 14.62 9.02
N GLY A 38 4.01 14.62 9.87
CA GLY A 38 3.16 13.47 10.14
C GLY A 38 2.41 12.99 8.90
N THR A 39 1.89 11.77 8.95
CA THR A 39 1.28 11.07 7.81
C THR A 39 0.16 11.87 7.14
N ILE A 40 -0.66 12.57 7.93
CA ILE A 40 -1.73 13.44 7.41
C ILE A 40 -1.17 14.75 6.87
N ASN A 41 -0.27 15.39 7.62
CA ASN A 41 0.31 16.68 7.25
C ASN A 41 1.15 16.60 5.97
N MET A 42 1.83 15.48 5.69
CA MET A 42 2.46 15.26 4.38
C MET A 42 1.43 15.08 3.25
N LYS A 43 0.27 14.48 3.52
CA LYS A 43 -0.75 14.19 2.50
C LYS A 43 -1.54 15.45 2.13
N ILE A 44 -1.79 16.37 3.06
CA ILE A 44 -2.54 17.61 2.76
C ILE A 44 -1.83 18.51 1.74
N HIS A 45 -0.50 18.42 1.63
CA HIS A 45 0.31 19.17 0.65
C HIS A 45 0.30 18.57 -0.75
N ASN A 46 -0.38 17.43 -0.97
CA ASN A 46 -0.57 16.89 -2.31
C ASN A 46 -1.36 17.88 -3.18
N ILE A 47 -0.91 18.14 -4.42
CA ILE A 47 -1.49 19.17 -5.30
C ILE A 47 -3.01 19.01 -5.51
N PHE A 48 -3.53 17.79 -5.49
CA PHE A 48 -4.97 17.53 -5.64
C PHE A 48 -5.73 17.76 -4.33
N ILE A 49 -5.10 17.51 -3.19
CA ILE A 49 -5.69 17.73 -1.86
C ILE A 49 -5.63 19.20 -1.48
N ALA A 50 -4.53 19.90 -1.77
CA ALA A 50 -4.37 21.33 -1.51
C ALA A 50 -5.32 22.21 -2.32
N ALA A 51 -5.85 21.70 -3.44
CA ALA A 51 -6.89 22.35 -4.22
C ALA A 51 -8.30 22.18 -3.63
N LEU A 52 -8.47 21.30 -2.62
CA LEU A 52 -9.73 21.15 -1.89
C LEU A 52 -9.85 22.28 -0.84
N GLY A 53 -11.08 22.63 -0.48
CA GLY A 53 -11.32 23.52 0.65
C GLY A 53 -10.79 22.91 1.96
N GLU A 54 -10.37 23.77 2.89
CA GLU A 54 -9.82 23.36 4.20
C GLU A 54 -10.74 22.35 4.92
N ASP A 55 -12.05 22.51 4.76
CA ASP A 55 -13.10 21.66 5.35
C ASP A 55 -13.03 20.18 4.96
N ILE A 56 -12.55 19.87 3.75
CA ILE A 56 -12.51 18.52 3.18
C ILE A 56 -11.09 17.96 3.05
N GLN A 57 -10.08 18.82 3.19
CA GLN A 57 -8.67 18.48 3.00
C GLN A 57 -8.22 17.39 3.99
N TYR A 58 -8.55 17.59 5.27
CA TYR A 58 -8.22 16.66 6.36
C TYR A 58 -8.87 15.30 6.17
N TYR A 59 -10.19 15.25 5.94
CA TYR A 59 -10.92 14.00 5.74
C TYR A 59 -10.41 13.23 4.52
N THR A 60 -10.10 13.95 3.42
CA THR A 60 -9.53 13.33 2.22
C THR A 60 -8.14 12.73 2.50
N ALA A 61 -7.29 13.45 3.21
CA ALA A 61 -5.97 12.95 3.61
C ALA A 61 -6.08 11.72 4.52
N LEU A 62 -7.02 11.72 5.47
CA LEU A 62 -7.30 10.61 6.36
C LEU A 62 -7.80 9.37 5.62
N VAL A 63 -8.78 9.52 4.73
CA VAL A 63 -9.29 8.42 3.90
C VAL A 63 -8.19 7.83 3.02
N ARG A 64 -7.33 8.66 2.42
CA ARG A 64 -6.18 8.16 1.64
C ARG A 64 -5.15 7.44 2.49
N SER A 65 -4.93 7.88 3.73
CA SER A 65 -4.08 7.20 4.69
C SER A 65 -4.67 5.82 5.05
N PHE A 66 -5.97 5.80 5.34
CA PHE A 66 -6.73 4.60 5.63
C PHE A 66 -6.69 3.60 4.48
N ASP A 67 -7.04 4.02 3.27
CA ASP A 67 -7.10 3.15 2.09
C ASP A 67 -5.76 2.44 1.84
N SER A 68 -4.66 3.19 1.83
CA SER A 68 -3.32 2.63 1.63
C SER A 68 -2.90 1.67 2.74
N SER A 69 -3.12 2.05 4.01
CA SER A 69 -2.71 1.22 5.14
C SER A 69 -3.58 -0.02 5.34
N LEU A 70 -4.88 0.10 5.07
CA LEU A 70 -5.81 -1.02 5.05
C LEU A 70 -5.45 -1.99 3.93
N GLY A 71 -5.18 -1.50 2.71
CA GLY A 71 -4.74 -2.31 1.58
C GLY A 71 -3.50 -3.14 1.91
N ASN A 72 -2.47 -2.51 2.49
CA ASN A 72 -1.26 -3.20 2.93
C ASN A 72 -1.55 -4.28 4.00
N MET A 73 -2.46 -4.02 4.93
CA MET A 73 -2.86 -5.04 5.92
C MET A 73 -3.57 -6.21 5.25
N LEU A 74 -4.53 -5.94 4.35
CA LEU A 74 -5.28 -6.98 3.64
C LEU A 74 -4.36 -7.87 2.80
N GLU A 75 -3.39 -7.28 2.10
CA GLU A 75 -2.38 -8.01 1.34
C GLU A 75 -1.53 -8.90 2.26
N GLY A 76 -0.98 -8.32 3.34
CA GLY A 76 -0.16 -9.08 4.30
C GLY A 76 -0.93 -10.24 4.94
N MET A 77 -2.21 -10.00 5.31
CA MET A 77 -3.11 -11.02 5.83
C MET A 77 -3.36 -12.14 4.81
N ALA A 78 -3.66 -11.79 3.56
CA ALA A 78 -3.91 -12.77 2.49
C ALA A 78 -2.67 -13.64 2.24
N ILE A 79 -1.47 -13.04 2.20
CA ILE A 79 -0.20 -13.75 2.04
C ILE A 79 0.04 -14.70 3.22
N ASN A 80 -0.22 -14.26 4.45
CA ASN A 80 -0.05 -15.10 5.65
C ASN A 80 -1.00 -16.31 5.63
N ILE A 81 -2.24 -16.13 5.16
CA ILE A 81 -3.17 -17.24 4.97
C ILE A 81 -2.69 -18.18 3.86
N ALA A 82 -2.22 -17.64 2.73
CA ALA A 82 -1.75 -18.44 1.60
C ALA A 82 -0.57 -19.35 1.97
N LYS A 83 0.37 -18.87 2.80
CA LYS A 83 1.51 -19.63 3.32
C LYS A 83 1.13 -20.87 4.15
N LEU A 84 -0.12 -20.98 4.62
CA LEU A 84 -0.60 -22.20 5.28
C LEU A 84 -0.80 -23.37 4.30
N PHE A 85 -0.95 -23.07 3.00
CA PHE A 85 -1.35 -24.04 1.98
C PHE A 85 -0.36 -24.13 0.81
N TYR A 86 0.41 -23.07 0.57
CA TYR A 86 1.28 -22.93 -0.59
C TYR A 86 2.64 -22.39 -0.18
N ASP A 87 3.64 -22.65 -1.01
CA ASP A 87 4.87 -21.87 -1.00
C ASP A 87 4.62 -20.56 -1.77
N VAL A 88 4.89 -19.42 -1.13
CA VAL A 88 4.51 -18.10 -1.65
C VAL A 88 5.76 -17.27 -1.90
N HIS A 89 5.99 -16.91 -3.16
CA HIS A 89 7.04 -15.99 -3.58
C HIS A 89 6.48 -14.58 -3.81
N GLN A 90 7.11 -13.57 -3.22
CA GLN A 90 6.69 -12.16 -3.31
C GLN A 90 7.41 -11.38 -4.41
N SER A 91 8.40 -11.98 -5.06
CA SER A 91 9.11 -11.41 -6.21
C SER A 91 8.98 -12.34 -7.41
N VAL A 92 8.92 -11.72 -8.59
CA VAL A 92 9.14 -12.42 -9.85
C VAL A 92 10.56 -12.11 -10.28
N GLU A 93 11.41 -13.13 -10.21
CA GLU A 93 12.79 -13.04 -10.68
C GLU A 93 12.91 -13.78 -12.01
N GLY A 94 13.56 -13.14 -12.97
CA GLY A 94 13.76 -13.71 -14.29
C GLY A 94 14.50 -12.73 -15.21
N PRO A 95 15.14 -13.24 -16.28
CA PRO A 95 15.76 -12.37 -17.27
C PRO A 95 14.70 -11.53 -17.98
N LEU A 96 14.98 -10.24 -18.19
CA LEU A 96 14.16 -9.42 -19.07
C LEU A 96 14.27 -9.96 -20.49
N SER A 97 13.13 -10.09 -21.18
CA SER A 97 13.14 -10.46 -22.58
C SER A 97 13.78 -9.34 -23.42
N PRO A 98 14.33 -9.65 -24.61
CA PRO A 98 14.81 -8.63 -25.53
C PRO A 98 13.74 -7.58 -25.87
N GLU A 99 12.49 -8.01 -25.94
CA GLU A 99 11.33 -7.17 -26.24
C GLU A 99 11.02 -6.20 -25.10
N GLN A 100 11.06 -6.68 -23.84
CA GLN A 100 10.95 -5.82 -22.66
C GLN A 100 12.10 -4.80 -22.61
N THR A 101 13.32 -5.24 -22.94
CA THR A 101 14.51 -4.36 -22.98
C THR A 101 14.36 -3.26 -24.03
N ASN A 102 13.84 -3.59 -25.22
CA ASN A 102 13.58 -2.61 -26.27
C ASN A 102 12.52 -1.59 -25.89
N ILE A 103 11.41 -2.02 -25.26
CA ILE A 103 10.37 -1.11 -24.77
C ILE A 103 10.94 -0.16 -23.72
N ILE A 104 11.74 -0.67 -22.78
CA ILE A 104 12.40 0.17 -21.77
C ILE A 104 13.32 1.21 -22.45
N ALA A 105 14.09 0.79 -23.46
CA ALA A 105 14.96 1.71 -24.20
C ALA A 105 14.17 2.80 -24.93
N GLU A 106 13.07 2.45 -25.59
CA GLU A 106 12.19 3.40 -26.27
C GLU A 106 11.60 4.43 -25.28
N LEU A 107 11.12 3.97 -24.13
CA LEU A 107 10.62 4.85 -23.07
C LEU A 107 11.71 5.79 -22.55
N LEU A 108 12.90 5.28 -22.27
CA LEU A 108 14.02 6.09 -21.78
C LEU A 108 14.46 7.16 -22.79
N GLU A 109 14.50 6.84 -24.08
CA GLU A 109 14.78 7.81 -25.13
C GLU A 109 13.65 8.83 -25.27
N GLY A 110 12.40 8.40 -25.14
CA GLY A 110 11.23 9.27 -25.12
C GLY A 110 11.27 10.32 -23.99
N TYR A 111 11.74 9.94 -22.80
CA TYR A 111 11.91 10.85 -21.65
C TYR A 111 13.09 11.82 -21.80
N LYS A 112 14.17 11.42 -22.47
CA LYS A 112 15.33 12.30 -22.73
C LYS A 112 15.02 13.36 -23.78
N ASN A 113 14.15 13.04 -24.73
CA ASN A 113 13.85 13.92 -25.84
C ASN A 113 12.86 15.01 -25.42
N ARG A 114 13.36 16.21 -25.07
CA ARG A 114 12.55 17.37 -24.62
C ARG A 114 11.52 17.88 -25.65
N ASN A 115 11.58 17.39 -26.89
CA ASN A 115 10.66 17.75 -27.97
C ASN A 115 9.65 16.64 -28.31
N ASN A 116 9.61 15.55 -27.54
CA ASN A 116 8.68 14.45 -27.77
C ASN A 116 7.26 14.84 -27.30
N PRO A 117 6.22 14.79 -28.15
CA PRO A 117 4.87 15.26 -27.81
C PRO A 117 3.99 14.19 -27.13
N LEU A 118 4.57 13.26 -26.37
CA LEU A 118 3.78 12.39 -25.48
C LEU A 118 3.26 13.20 -24.28
#